data_AF-A0AAW4VBN2-F1
#
_entry.id   AF-A0AAW4VBN2-F1
#
_cell.length_a   1.000
_cell.length_b   1.000
_cell.length_c   1.000
_cell.angle_alpha   90.00
_cell.angle_beta   90.00
_cell.angle_gamma   90.00
#
_symmetry.space_group_name_H-M   'P 1'
#
loop_
_entity.id
_entity.type
_entity.pdbx_description
1 polymer ?
#
loop_
_entity_poly.entity_id
_entity_poly.type
_entity_poly.pdbx_seq_one_letter_code
_entity_poly.pdbx_strand_id
1 'polypeptide(L)'
;MNEFQSGLLNELVAVKITTKEEFDKVINFLSINNCFLVNGEPVVKLTYPGDKAFVILKQDNAIFWQPANQELDERYKVVNVIEFFRPTEEEKVVEAKAEVIEEHVDIDEKHLSLEVQKRPANEAIVSNIDEMVKLIPAIEAKKGVVVDEKNYKDFVKAKTGMVPLYRSYAKKLETERKAVKKAYIEPYQEFEAKVNKVVKALNDTASVVAENVDVFVQKQKEALRKERQAAIDQLKEVLISRKMISKEYADQFVFDEKWLNASTSKKKFEEQVEAQFNALMEKEKNDKLNLEMVEKTIINSCLIANIDEKLISREKYQVLLATEGLPKVTEMISDEVDNIKKQSQAVAQQKEAELQHQKEEFEKKQKEAELQHQKELEAVKKQVSQTVENQPKYTPIKRGDETIANVNDKYIVTEIKQTPEKFQGRTWKKTFEFEGDLGALQMLNRYMDVIKNINPTFNFGEVKLTEKELSDPQTGVVNKYNVKEIN
;
A
#
# COMPACT_ATOMS: atom_id res chain seq x y z
N MET A 1 19.64 -18.50 26.88
CA MET A 1 19.90 -19.91 27.20
C MET A 1 20.91 -19.92 28.33
N ASN A 2 20.62 -20.56 29.46
CA ASN A 2 21.55 -20.62 30.61
C ASN A 2 22.59 -21.75 30.43
N GLU A 3 23.60 -21.80 31.29
CA GLU A 3 24.69 -22.80 31.21
C GLU A 3 24.16 -24.24 31.19
N PHE A 4 23.11 -24.53 31.98
CA PHE A 4 22.53 -25.86 32.06
C PHE A 4 21.78 -26.28 30.79
N GLN A 5 21.03 -25.36 30.19
CA GLN A 5 20.34 -25.55 28.91
C GLN A 5 21.34 -25.82 27.78
N SER A 6 22.41 -25.04 27.71
CA SER A 6 23.51 -25.29 26.76
C SER A 6 24.24 -26.61 27.07
N GLY A 7 24.43 -26.93 28.34
CA GLY A 7 25.04 -28.18 28.78
C GLY A 7 24.23 -29.42 28.40
N LEU A 8 22.89 -29.37 28.45
CA LEU A 8 22.05 -30.50 28.03
C LEU A 8 22.12 -30.71 26.52
N LEU A 9 22.19 -29.64 25.73
CA LEU A 9 22.36 -29.73 24.27
C LEU A 9 23.76 -30.25 23.87
N ASN A 10 24.76 -30.03 24.72
CA ASN A 10 26.15 -30.42 24.52
C ASN A 10 26.57 -31.69 25.29
N GLU A 11 25.61 -32.45 25.83
CA GLU A 11 25.84 -33.77 26.46
C GLU A 11 26.61 -33.75 27.80
N LEU A 12 26.58 -32.63 28.52
CA LEU A 12 27.28 -32.47 29.80
C LEU A 12 26.33 -32.31 31.00
N VAL A 13 25.02 -32.24 30.77
CA VAL A 13 24.01 -32.05 31.82
C VAL A 13 22.90 -33.08 31.67
N ALA A 14 22.45 -33.62 32.79
CA ALA A 14 21.27 -34.47 32.89
C ALA A 14 20.22 -33.78 33.76
N VAL A 15 18.97 -33.76 33.32
CA VAL A 15 17.89 -33.08 34.03
C VAL A 15 17.04 -34.10 34.77
N LYS A 16 17.00 -34.01 36.09
CA LYS A 16 16.15 -34.85 36.94
C LYS A 16 14.71 -34.37 36.90
N ILE A 17 13.80 -35.33 36.71
CA ILE A 17 12.36 -35.14 36.55
C ILE A 17 11.63 -36.05 37.51
N THR A 18 10.63 -35.49 38.19
CA THR A 18 9.83 -36.15 39.22
C THR A 18 8.33 -36.04 38.97
N THR A 19 7.90 -35.12 38.11
CA THR A 19 6.48 -34.91 37.77
C THR A 19 6.25 -34.83 36.26
N LYS A 20 5.00 -35.04 35.84
CA LYS A 20 4.59 -34.87 34.44
C LYS A 20 4.74 -33.43 33.95
N GLU A 21 4.48 -32.44 34.81
CA GLU A 21 4.66 -31.03 34.44
C GLU A 21 6.13 -30.67 34.17
N GLU A 22 7.05 -31.21 34.98
CA GLU A 22 8.48 -31.08 34.79
C GLU A 22 8.94 -31.73 33.47
N PHE A 23 8.40 -32.91 33.17
CA PHE A 23 8.61 -33.59 31.89
C PHE A 23 8.20 -32.72 30.71
N ASP A 24 6.96 -32.23 30.70
CA ASP A 24 6.42 -31.44 29.59
C ASP A 24 7.24 -30.16 29.35
N LYS A 25 7.75 -29.51 30.42
CA LYS A 25 8.63 -28.34 30.33
C LYS A 25 9.97 -28.67 29.65
N VAL A 26 10.63 -29.74 30.07
CA VAL A 26 11.93 -30.16 29.51
C VAL A 26 11.77 -30.63 28.06
N ILE A 27 10.71 -31.38 27.75
CA ILE A 27 10.40 -31.83 26.38
C ILE A 27 10.13 -30.65 25.44
N ASN A 28 9.37 -29.65 25.90
CA ASN A 28 9.13 -28.45 25.10
C ASN A 28 10.43 -27.70 24.79
N PHE A 29 11.32 -27.54 25.79
CA PHE A 29 12.65 -26.96 25.57
C PHE A 29 13.46 -27.74 24.54
N LEU A 30 13.54 -29.07 24.66
CA LEU A 30 14.28 -29.91 23.71
C LEU A 30 13.66 -29.88 22.31
N SER A 31 12.33 -29.78 22.20
CA SER A 31 11.62 -29.66 20.93
C SER A 31 11.95 -28.35 20.22
N ILE A 32 11.99 -27.23 20.95
CA ILE A 32 12.36 -25.92 20.40
C ILE A 32 13.80 -25.93 19.85
N ASN A 33 14.68 -26.73 20.45
CA ASN A 33 16.07 -26.87 20.04
C ASN A 33 16.31 -28.03 19.04
N ASN A 34 15.25 -28.49 18.35
CA ASN A 34 15.33 -29.53 17.32
C ASN A 34 16.07 -30.81 17.76
N CYS A 35 15.82 -31.27 19.00
CA CYS A 35 16.36 -32.53 19.46
C CYS A 35 15.48 -33.73 19.02
N PHE A 36 16.14 -34.87 18.78
CA PHE A 36 15.51 -36.08 18.27
C PHE A 36 15.80 -37.27 19.17
N LEU A 37 14.95 -38.30 19.08
CA LEU A 37 15.17 -39.60 19.68
C LEU A 37 16.07 -40.45 18.77
N VAL A 38 16.56 -41.58 19.29
CA VAL A 38 17.44 -42.52 18.54
C VAL A 38 16.82 -43.01 17.24
N ASN A 39 15.50 -43.17 17.22
CA ASN A 39 14.76 -43.63 16.05
C ASN A 39 14.55 -42.52 15.00
N GLY A 40 15.13 -41.33 15.19
CA GLY A 40 14.99 -40.18 14.30
C GLY A 40 13.67 -39.42 14.46
N GLU A 41 12.80 -39.81 15.40
CA GLU A 41 11.57 -39.10 15.67
C GLU A 41 11.81 -37.85 16.53
N PRO A 42 10.98 -36.79 16.39
CA PRO A 42 11.07 -35.61 17.25
C PRO A 42 10.90 -35.96 18.73
N VAL A 43 11.64 -35.28 19.61
CA VAL A 43 11.61 -35.51 21.06
C VAL A 43 10.21 -35.39 21.71
N VAL A 44 9.26 -34.68 21.07
CA VAL A 44 7.86 -34.60 21.53
C VAL A 44 7.13 -35.94 21.55
N LYS A 45 7.63 -36.95 20.81
CA LYS A 45 7.10 -38.31 20.85
C LYS A 45 7.60 -39.13 22.04
N LEU A 46 8.53 -38.60 22.83
CA LEU A 46 8.97 -39.27 24.05
C LEU A 46 7.80 -39.34 25.02
N THR A 47 7.45 -40.55 25.46
CA THR A 47 6.37 -40.76 26.40
C THR A 47 6.86 -40.56 27.83
N TYR A 48 6.02 -39.96 28.67
CA TYR A 48 6.30 -39.83 30.09
C TYR A 48 6.40 -41.22 30.73
N PRO A 49 7.54 -41.57 31.35
CA PRO A 49 7.80 -42.94 31.83
C PRO A 49 7.13 -43.27 33.17
N GLY A 50 6.39 -42.33 33.78
CA GLY A 50 5.64 -42.50 35.01
C GLY A 50 6.16 -41.68 36.19
N ASP A 51 5.50 -41.79 37.34
CA ASP A 51 5.69 -40.88 38.49
C ASP A 51 6.92 -41.19 39.37
N LYS A 52 7.77 -42.11 38.93
CA LYS A 52 9.06 -42.38 39.61
C LYS A 52 10.10 -41.44 39.05
N ALA A 53 11.01 -40.95 39.89
CA ALA A 53 12.07 -40.05 39.44
C ALA A 53 12.95 -40.67 38.33
N PHE A 54 13.16 -39.92 37.25
CA PHE A 54 14.03 -40.27 36.13
C PHE A 54 14.85 -39.05 35.70
N VAL A 55 15.86 -39.26 34.87
CA VAL A 55 16.66 -38.17 34.28
C VAL A 55 16.52 -38.18 32.76
N ILE A 56 16.50 -37.00 32.16
CA ILE A 56 16.64 -36.81 30.71
C ILE A 56 18.05 -36.32 30.42
N LEU A 57 18.71 -36.96 29.45
CA LEU A 57 20.05 -36.62 29.00
C LEU A 57 20.15 -36.78 27.47
N LYS A 58 21.20 -36.17 26.90
CA LYS A 58 21.57 -36.32 25.49
C LYS A 58 22.83 -37.17 25.39
N GLN A 59 22.79 -38.19 24.52
CA GLN A 59 23.92 -39.07 24.18
C GLN A 59 23.96 -39.24 22.66
N ASP A 60 25.13 -39.09 22.04
CA ASP A 60 25.32 -39.29 20.60
C ASP A 60 24.28 -38.53 19.75
N ASN A 61 24.00 -37.30 20.15
CA ASN A 61 23.03 -36.41 19.54
C ASN A 61 21.54 -36.82 19.64
N ALA A 62 21.21 -37.84 20.44
CA ALA A 62 19.85 -38.29 20.69
C ALA A 62 19.44 -38.09 22.16
N ILE A 63 18.14 -37.86 22.38
CA ILE A 63 17.56 -37.70 23.72
C ILE A 63 17.11 -39.04 24.28
N PHE A 64 17.48 -39.27 25.54
CA PHE A 64 17.13 -40.46 26.30
C PHE A 64 16.61 -40.09 27.68
N TRP A 65 15.82 -41.00 28.26
CA TRP A 65 15.53 -41.00 29.67
C TRP A 65 16.06 -42.28 30.31
N GLN A 66 16.46 -42.19 31.58
CA GLN A 66 16.80 -43.34 32.40
C GLN A 66 16.30 -43.16 33.84
N PRO A 67 15.96 -44.25 34.54
CA PRO A 67 15.60 -44.19 35.96
C PRO A 67 16.67 -43.50 36.81
N ALA A 68 16.26 -42.67 37.79
CA ALA A 68 17.22 -41.89 38.58
C ALA A 68 18.11 -42.73 39.52
N ASN A 69 17.80 -44.02 39.70
CA ASN A 69 18.59 -44.98 40.48
C ASN A 69 19.69 -45.69 39.65
N GLN A 70 19.78 -45.41 38.36
CA GLN A 70 20.82 -45.94 37.48
C GLN A 70 22.05 -45.03 37.53
N GLU A 71 23.26 -45.61 37.65
CA GLU A 71 24.51 -44.84 37.67
C GLU A 71 24.70 -44.10 36.34
N LEU A 72 24.87 -42.77 36.42
CA LEU A 72 25.25 -41.93 35.28
C LEU A 72 26.76 -41.88 35.12
N ASP A 73 27.22 -41.72 33.88
CA ASP A 73 28.60 -41.37 33.56
C ASP A 73 29.00 -40.07 34.30
N GLU A 74 30.18 -40.07 34.92
CA GLU A 74 30.72 -38.97 35.74
C GLU A 74 30.78 -37.62 35.00
N ARG A 75 30.74 -37.64 33.67
CA ARG A 75 30.71 -36.44 32.82
C ARG A 75 29.40 -35.66 32.89
N TYR A 76 28.30 -36.28 33.33
CA TYR A 76 27.01 -35.61 33.44
C TYR A 76 26.86 -34.87 34.77
N LYS A 77 26.64 -33.56 34.69
CA LYS A 77 26.16 -32.76 35.83
C LYS A 77 24.64 -32.94 35.96
N VAL A 78 24.19 -33.60 37.01
CA VAL A 78 22.75 -33.78 37.29
C VAL A 78 22.19 -32.51 37.92
N VAL A 79 21.11 -31.98 37.36
CA VAL A 79 20.42 -30.77 37.85
C VAL A 79 18.91 -31.00 37.92
N ASN A 80 18.21 -30.28 38.78
CA ASN A 80 16.74 -30.33 38.82
C ASN A 80 16.11 -29.37 37.79
N VAL A 81 14.82 -29.58 37.45
CA VAL A 81 14.11 -28.72 36.47
C VAL A 81 14.10 -27.24 36.87
N ILE A 82 14.00 -26.93 38.16
CA ILE A 82 14.04 -25.55 38.67
C ILE A 82 15.39 -24.88 38.36
N GLU A 83 16.50 -25.58 38.60
CA GLU A 83 17.84 -25.09 38.29
C GLU A 83 18.05 -24.98 36.78
N PHE A 84 17.53 -25.96 36.03
CA PHE A 84 17.63 -26.01 34.58
C PHE A 84 16.95 -24.81 33.89
N PHE A 85 15.85 -24.29 34.44
CA PHE A 85 15.16 -23.11 33.91
C PHE A 85 15.45 -21.82 34.67
N ARG A 86 16.44 -21.80 35.57
CA ARG A 86 16.80 -20.61 36.35
C ARG A 86 17.31 -19.48 35.42
N PRO A 87 16.83 -18.23 35.56
CA PRO A 87 17.34 -17.09 34.81
C PRO A 87 18.81 -16.81 35.12
N THR A 88 19.56 -16.32 34.13
CA THR A 88 21.03 -16.15 34.19
C THR A 88 21.53 -15.06 35.16
N GLU A 89 20.64 -14.30 35.83
CA GLU A 89 20.99 -13.11 36.62
C GLU A 89 20.82 -13.24 38.15
N GLU A 90 20.79 -14.46 38.69
CA GLU A 90 20.80 -14.66 40.15
C GLU A 90 21.86 -15.67 40.61
N GLU A 91 23.13 -15.29 40.51
CA GLU A 91 24.14 -15.75 41.48
C GLU A 91 23.88 -15.06 42.82
N LYS A 92 22.89 -15.55 43.56
CA LYS A 92 22.91 -15.44 45.02
C LYS A 92 22.83 -16.83 45.59
N VAL A 93 23.98 -17.24 46.14
CA VAL A 93 24.13 -18.38 47.02
C VAL A 93 23.03 -18.28 48.09
N VAL A 94 22.11 -19.23 48.05
CA VAL A 94 21.27 -19.56 49.21
C VAL A 94 21.66 -20.98 49.57
N GLU A 95 22.43 -21.11 50.65
CA GLU A 95 22.55 -22.39 51.37
C GLU A 95 21.13 -22.78 51.81
N ALA A 96 20.48 -23.65 51.04
CA ALA A 96 19.21 -24.22 51.44
C ALA A 96 19.49 -25.26 52.52
N LYS A 97 19.26 -24.88 53.79
CA LYS A 97 18.88 -25.84 54.82
C LYS A 97 17.57 -26.47 54.36
N ALA A 98 17.64 -27.70 53.88
CA ALA A 98 16.46 -28.49 53.59
C ALA A 98 15.79 -28.89 54.92
N GLU A 99 14.84 -28.09 55.37
CA GLU A 99 13.75 -28.61 56.19
C GLU A 99 12.78 -29.30 55.24
N VAL A 100 12.65 -30.62 55.40
CA VAL A 100 11.57 -31.40 54.82
C VAL A 100 10.28 -30.84 55.37
N ILE A 101 9.54 -30.08 54.55
CA ILE A 101 8.19 -29.66 54.89
C ILE A 101 7.28 -30.86 54.64
N GLU A 102 6.84 -31.48 55.72
CA GLU A 102 5.73 -32.44 55.71
C GLU A 102 4.43 -31.73 55.30
N GLU A 103 3.61 -32.46 54.53
CA GLU A 103 2.26 -32.14 54.04
C GLU A 103 2.08 -31.06 52.96
N HIS A 104 1.63 -31.53 51.79
CA HIS A 104 1.00 -30.68 50.77
C HIS A 104 -0.35 -30.20 51.29
N VAL A 105 -0.49 -28.90 51.54
CA VAL A 105 -1.75 -28.27 51.94
C VAL A 105 -2.34 -27.54 50.74
N ASP A 106 -3.55 -27.94 50.33
CA ASP A 106 -4.27 -27.31 49.22
C ASP A 106 -4.73 -25.89 49.56
N ILE A 107 -4.67 -24.98 48.58
CA ILE A 107 -5.24 -23.64 48.67
C ILE A 107 -6.74 -23.74 48.34
N ASP A 108 -7.57 -23.88 49.37
CA ASP A 108 -9.03 -23.97 49.23
C ASP A 108 -9.77 -23.10 50.27
N GLU A 109 -11.10 -23.02 50.12
CA GLU A 109 -11.96 -22.25 51.02
C GLU A 109 -11.90 -22.75 52.47
N LYS A 110 -11.64 -24.05 52.68
CA LYS A 110 -11.56 -24.66 54.02
C LYS A 110 -10.28 -24.23 54.75
N HIS A 111 -9.14 -24.16 54.07
CA HIS A 111 -7.85 -23.79 54.65
C HIS A 111 -7.62 -22.27 54.70
N LEU A 112 -8.34 -21.49 53.89
CA LEU A 112 -8.32 -20.02 53.91
C LEU A 112 -9.45 -19.39 54.73
N SER A 113 -10.21 -20.19 55.48
CA SER A 113 -11.25 -19.71 56.39
C SER A 113 -10.65 -19.24 57.72
N LEU A 114 -10.88 -17.97 58.06
CA LEU A 114 -10.41 -17.38 59.31
C LEU A 114 -11.37 -17.72 60.46
N GLU A 115 -10.99 -18.68 61.29
CA GLU A 115 -11.70 -18.98 62.54
C GLU A 115 -11.21 -18.07 63.68
N VAL A 116 -12.08 -17.17 64.15
CA VAL A 116 -11.79 -16.34 65.32
C VAL A 116 -12.71 -16.74 66.46
N GLN A 117 -12.14 -17.19 67.58
CA GLN A 117 -12.86 -17.24 68.84
C GLN A 117 -13.17 -15.81 69.27
N LYS A 118 -14.37 -15.32 68.94
CA LYS A 118 -14.82 -13.99 69.35
C LYS A 118 -14.74 -13.92 70.87
N ARG A 119 -13.90 -13.01 71.39
CA ARG A 119 -13.91 -12.67 72.81
C ARG A 119 -15.36 -12.31 73.19
N PRO A 120 -15.93 -12.85 74.28
CA PRO A 120 -17.30 -12.52 74.65
C PRO A 120 -17.41 -11.00 74.76
N ALA A 121 -18.41 -10.42 74.08
CA ALA A 121 -18.55 -8.97 73.85
C ALA A 121 -18.57 -8.09 75.12
N ASN A 122 -18.62 -8.71 76.30
CA ASN A 122 -18.85 -8.09 77.60
C ASN A 122 -17.83 -8.48 78.69
N GLU A 123 -16.64 -8.98 78.36
CA GLU A 123 -15.55 -9.08 79.36
C GLU A 123 -15.03 -7.67 79.70
N ALA A 124 -15.73 -6.97 80.59
CA ALA A 124 -15.24 -5.75 81.20
C ALA A 124 -13.88 -6.02 81.86
N ILE A 125 -12.99 -5.02 81.86
CA ILE A 125 -11.73 -5.10 82.61
C ILE A 125 -12.09 -5.21 84.10
N VAL A 126 -11.99 -6.41 84.67
CA VAL A 126 -12.21 -6.66 86.10
C VAL A 126 -11.14 -5.89 86.87
N SER A 127 -11.55 -4.82 87.55
CA SER A 127 -10.65 -3.95 88.29
C SER A 127 -11.38 -3.29 89.46
N ASN A 128 -10.61 -2.78 90.42
CA ASN A 128 -11.13 -2.00 91.54
C ASN A 128 -11.29 -0.51 91.22
N ILE A 129 -11.33 -0.12 89.93
CA ILE A 129 -11.40 1.29 89.54
C ILE A 129 -12.64 1.99 90.10
N ASP A 130 -13.78 1.30 90.19
CA ASP A 130 -15.02 1.84 90.75
C ASP A 130 -14.90 2.12 92.26
N GLU A 131 -14.09 1.35 92.97
CA GLU A 131 -13.76 1.62 94.38
C GLU A 131 -12.80 2.80 94.50
N MET A 132 -11.82 2.92 93.60
CA MET A 132 -10.90 4.07 93.56
C MET A 132 -11.60 5.38 93.20
N VAL A 133 -12.59 5.35 92.29
CA VAL A 133 -13.40 6.52 91.91
C VAL A 133 -14.16 7.08 93.11
N LYS A 134 -14.62 6.23 94.03
CA LYS A 134 -15.27 6.67 95.29
C LYS A 134 -14.35 7.46 96.21
N LEU A 135 -13.02 7.41 96.02
CA LEU A 135 -12.05 8.20 96.81
C LEU A 135 -11.86 9.63 96.29
N ILE A 136 -12.39 9.97 95.11
CA ILE A 136 -12.25 11.31 94.51
C ILE A 136 -12.70 12.41 95.47
N PRO A 137 -13.89 12.36 96.12
CA PRO A 137 -14.32 13.42 97.03
C PRO A 137 -13.34 13.64 98.20
N ALA A 138 -12.76 12.56 98.74
CA ALA A 138 -11.78 12.64 99.83
C ALA A 138 -10.44 13.24 99.38
N ILE A 139 -10.00 12.93 98.16
CA ILE A 139 -8.81 13.52 97.53
C ILE A 139 -9.04 15.01 97.28
N GLU A 140 -10.22 15.37 96.76
CA GLU A 140 -10.57 16.74 96.41
C GLU A 140 -10.81 17.64 97.64
N ALA A 141 -11.34 17.08 98.73
CA ALA A 141 -11.46 17.80 100.01
C ALA A 141 -10.11 18.32 100.53
N LYS A 142 -8.99 17.73 100.10
CA LYS A 142 -7.63 18.20 100.44
C LYS A 142 -7.11 19.33 99.54
N LYS A 143 -7.81 19.71 98.47
CA LYS A 143 -7.42 20.83 97.59
C LYS A 143 -7.49 22.20 98.29
N GLY A 144 -8.37 22.36 99.28
CA GLY A 144 -8.57 23.62 100.01
C GLY A 144 -7.56 23.92 101.12
N VAL A 145 -6.52 23.09 101.27
CA VAL A 145 -5.51 23.30 102.31
C VAL A 145 -4.55 24.41 101.89
N VAL A 146 -4.52 25.50 102.67
CA VAL A 146 -3.59 26.62 102.47
C VAL A 146 -2.22 26.24 103.04
N VAL A 147 -1.19 26.32 102.20
CA VAL A 147 0.19 26.03 102.60
C VAL A 147 0.77 27.26 103.32
N ASP A 148 1.33 27.04 104.50
CA ASP A 148 2.00 28.06 105.31
C ASP A 148 3.39 27.57 105.77
N GLU A 149 4.15 28.45 106.44
CA GLU A 149 5.50 28.14 106.90
C GLU A 149 5.59 26.97 107.89
N LYS A 150 4.50 26.65 108.59
CA LYS A 150 4.45 25.58 109.58
C LYS A 150 4.23 24.22 108.93
N ASN A 151 3.43 24.16 107.85
CA ASN A 151 3.03 22.91 107.20
C ASN A 151 3.76 22.60 105.87
N TYR A 152 4.45 23.60 105.27
CA TYR A 152 5.14 23.46 103.99
C TYR A 152 6.10 22.26 103.95
N LYS A 153 6.97 22.13 104.96
CA LYS A 153 7.99 21.08 105.01
C LYS A 153 7.38 19.68 104.98
N ASP A 154 6.20 19.50 105.60
CA ASP A 154 5.50 18.23 105.62
C ASP A 154 4.83 17.90 104.29
N PHE A 155 4.34 18.91 103.54
CA PHE A 155 3.74 18.71 102.22
C PHE A 155 4.76 18.33 101.13
N VAL A 156 5.97 18.87 101.22
CA VAL A 156 7.03 18.65 100.22
C VAL A 156 8.02 17.55 100.59
N LYS A 157 7.91 16.99 101.82
CA LYS A 157 8.79 15.93 102.32
C LYS A 157 8.82 14.76 101.32
N ALA A 158 10.02 14.34 100.92
CA ALA A 158 10.17 13.27 99.95
C ALA A 158 9.49 11.98 100.44
N LYS A 159 8.82 11.28 99.52
CA LYS A 159 8.08 10.01 99.72
C LYS A 159 6.88 10.05 100.68
N THR A 160 6.86 10.93 101.67
CA THR A 160 5.80 10.97 102.70
C THR A 160 4.93 12.22 102.63
N GLY A 161 5.44 13.29 102.03
CA GLY A 161 4.68 14.52 101.85
C GLY A 161 3.59 14.33 100.81
N MET A 162 2.45 14.99 101.02
CA MET A 162 1.24 14.83 100.21
C MET A 162 1.53 15.00 98.71
N VAL A 163 2.33 16.02 98.33
CA VAL A 163 2.57 16.35 96.92
C VAL A 163 3.41 15.25 96.23
N PRO A 164 4.59 14.84 96.72
CA PRO A 164 5.32 13.70 96.17
C PRO A 164 4.52 12.38 96.20
N LEU A 165 3.75 12.14 97.26
CA LEU A 165 3.00 10.90 97.45
C LEU A 165 1.86 10.77 96.42
N TYR A 166 1.04 11.80 96.26
CA TYR A 166 -0.09 11.78 95.31
C TYR A 166 0.39 11.69 93.87
N ARG A 167 1.46 12.41 93.52
CA ARG A 167 2.10 12.28 92.20
C ARG A 167 2.65 10.88 91.97
N SER A 168 3.21 10.24 93.00
CA SER A 168 3.67 8.85 92.89
C SER A 168 2.52 7.87 92.68
N TYR A 169 1.37 8.06 93.33
CA TYR A 169 0.20 7.21 93.13
C TYR A 169 -0.40 7.39 91.72
N ALA A 170 -0.57 8.63 91.27
CA ALA A 170 -1.03 8.93 89.92
C ALA A 170 -0.11 8.31 88.85
N LYS A 171 1.21 8.41 89.03
CA LYS A 171 2.19 7.79 88.12
C LYS A 171 2.06 6.27 88.06
N LYS A 172 1.81 5.59 89.19
CA LYS A 172 1.60 4.14 89.22
C LYS A 172 0.33 3.73 88.49
N LEU A 173 -0.80 4.42 88.74
CA LEU A 173 -2.06 4.17 88.02
C LEU A 173 -1.92 4.35 86.51
N GLU A 174 -1.23 5.42 86.09
CA GLU A 174 -1.00 5.69 84.67
C GLU A 174 -0.05 4.67 84.01
N THR A 175 0.93 4.16 84.76
CA THR A 175 1.82 3.09 84.29
C THR A 175 1.05 1.80 84.06
N GLU A 176 0.19 1.43 85.01
CA GLU A 176 -0.61 0.20 84.91
C GLU A 176 -1.67 0.29 83.82
N ARG A 177 -2.32 1.46 83.67
CA ARG A 177 -3.24 1.73 82.55
C ARG A 177 -2.57 1.51 81.20
N LYS A 178 -1.33 1.99 81.03
CA LYS A 178 -0.54 1.78 79.80
C LYS A 178 -0.15 0.32 79.60
N ALA A 179 0.26 -0.38 80.66
CA ALA A 179 0.59 -1.79 80.62
C ALA A 179 -0.61 -2.64 80.19
N VAL A 180 -1.78 -2.41 80.79
CA VAL A 180 -3.05 -3.06 80.41
C VAL A 180 -3.41 -2.74 78.97
N LYS A 181 -3.35 -1.47 78.53
CA LYS A 181 -3.59 -1.10 77.12
C LYS A 181 -2.68 -1.87 76.16
N LYS A 182 -1.39 -1.99 76.50
CA LYS A 182 -0.42 -2.74 75.68
C LYS A 182 -0.79 -4.22 75.62
N ALA A 183 -1.05 -4.86 76.76
CA ALA A 183 -1.39 -6.28 76.83
C ALA A 183 -2.67 -6.65 76.06
N TYR A 184 -3.60 -5.72 75.88
CA TYR A 184 -4.82 -5.96 75.09
C TYR A 184 -4.65 -5.69 73.59
N ILE A 185 -3.79 -4.74 73.21
CA ILE A 185 -3.59 -4.33 71.81
C ILE A 185 -2.50 -5.15 71.12
N GLU A 186 -1.44 -5.50 71.82
CA GLU A 186 -0.29 -6.26 71.26
C GLU A 186 -0.73 -7.59 70.63
N PRO A 187 -1.60 -8.42 71.26
CA PRO A 187 -2.11 -9.64 70.61
C PRO A 187 -2.93 -9.36 69.35
N TYR A 188 -3.68 -8.25 69.32
CA TYR A 188 -4.45 -7.85 68.14
C TYR A 188 -3.53 -7.39 67.01
N GLN A 189 -2.50 -6.60 67.31
CA GLN A 189 -1.53 -6.14 66.31
C GLN A 189 -0.74 -7.31 65.72
N GLU A 190 -0.36 -8.30 66.54
CA GLU A 190 0.28 -9.52 66.04
C GLU A 190 -0.65 -10.35 65.14
N PHE A 191 -1.92 -10.49 65.53
CA PHE A 191 -2.95 -11.12 64.71
C PHE A 191 -3.15 -10.40 63.37
N GLU A 192 -3.34 -9.08 63.41
CA GLU A 192 -3.51 -8.22 62.23
C GLU A 192 -2.29 -8.34 61.31
N ALA A 193 -1.07 -8.30 61.86
CA ALA A 193 0.16 -8.47 61.09
C ALA A 193 0.24 -9.83 60.39
N LYS A 194 -0.20 -10.91 61.05
CA LYS A 194 -0.26 -12.26 60.45
C LYS A 194 -1.30 -12.33 59.33
N VAL A 195 -2.50 -11.80 59.55
CA VAL A 195 -3.55 -11.73 58.51
C VAL A 195 -3.07 -10.93 57.30
N ASN A 196 -2.45 -9.77 57.53
CA ASN A 196 -1.92 -8.92 56.45
C ASN A 196 -0.81 -9.61 55.65
N LYS A 197 0.03 -10.45 56.28
CA LYS A 197 1.01 -11.26 55.56
C LYS A 197 0.34 -12.25 54.61
N VAL A 198 -0.72 -12.94 55.05
CA VAL A 198 -1.47 -13.90 54.22
C VAL A 198 -2.18 -13.18 53.07
N VAL A 199 -2.89 -12.09 53.35
CA VAL A 199 -3.57 -11.26 52.33
C VAL A 199 -2.58 -10.74 51.30
N LYS A 200 -1.42 -10.25 51.74
CA LYS A 200 -0.37 -9.78 50.83
C LYS A 200 0.14 -10.91 49.93
N ALA A 201 0.45 -12.08 50.49
CA ALA A 201 0.91 -13.22 49.70
C ALA A 201 -0.11 -13.66 48.63
N LEU A 202 -1.41 -13.66 48.96
CA LEU A 202 -2.49 -13.96 48.01
C LEU A 202 -2.55 -12.93 46.87
N ASN A 203 -2.51 -11.63 47.20
CA ASN A 203 -2.58 -10.57 46.21
C ASN A 203 -1.34 -10.51 45.31
N ASP A 204 -0.14 -10.64 45.88
CA ASP A 204 1.11 -10.64 45.12
C ASP A 204 1.13 -11.81 44.13
N THR A 205 0.69 -13.01 44.57
CA THR A 205 0.59 -14.19 43.69
C THR A 205 -0.46 -13.98 42.59
N ALA A 206 -1.64 -13.47 42.93
CA ALA A 206 -2.70 -13.20 41.95
C ALA A 206 -2.25 -12.18 40.90
N SER A 207 -1.51 -11.14 41.30
CA SER A 207 -0.97 -10.13 40.38
C SER A 207 0.00 -10.74 39.38
N VAL A 208 0.97 -11.52 39.85
CA VAL A 208 1.96 -12.19 38.98
C VAL A 208 1.27 -13.18 38.03
N VAL A 209 0.28 -13.94 38.51
CA VAL A 209 -0.48 -14.86 37.66
C VAL A 209 -1.29 -14.10 36.61
N ALA A 210 -1.94 -12.99 36.97
CA ALA A 210 -2.70 -12.16 36.04
C ALA A 210 -1.80 -11.60 34.91
N GLU A 211 -0.62 -11.07 35.25
CA GLU A 211 0.35 -10.61 34.25
C GLU A 211 0.81 -11.75 33.32
N ASN A 212 1.07 -12.93 33.87
CA ASN A 212 1.44 -14.10 33.08
C ASN A 212 0.30 -14.56 32.16
N VAL A 213 -0.95 -14.51 32.62
CA VAL A 213 -2.14 -14.81 31.81
C VAL A 213 -2.24 -13.82 30.65
N ASP A 214 -2.05 -12.52 30.91
CA ASP A 214 -2.07 -11.50 29.85
C ASP A 214 -0.97 -11.73 28.81
N VAL A 215 0.26 -12.02 29.25
CA VAL A 215 1.37 -12.37 28.34
C VAL A 215 1.04 -13.61 27.50
N PHE A 216 0.42 -14.62 28.09
CA PHE A 216 0.01 -15.83 27.37
C PHE A 216 -1.09 -15.54 26.34
N VAL A 217 -2.11 -14.74 26.70
CA VAL A 217 -3.17 -14.32 25.79
C VAL A 217 -2.61 -13.52 24.61
N GLN A 218 -1.63 -12.64 24.85
CA GLN A 218 -0.96 -11.91 23.78
C GLN A 218 -0.17 -12.84 22.85
N LYS A 219 0.62 -13.77 23.40
CA LYS A 219 1.33 -14.78 22.59
C LYS A 219 0.39 -15.62 21.73
N GLN A 220 -0.77 -16.02 22.26
CA GLN A 220 -1.82 -16.70 21.50
C GLN A 220 -2.35 -15.85 20.35
N LYS A 221 -2.67 -14.57 20.61
CA LYS A 221 -3.13 -13.64 19.57
C LYS A 221 -2.10 -13.43 18.47
N GLU A 222 -0.82 -13.28 18.82
CA GLU A 222 0.27 -13.14 17.86
C GLU A 222 0.46 -14.39 17.00
N ALA A 223 0.44 -15.57 17.59
CA ALA A 223 0.52 -16.84 16.87
C ALA A 223 -0.66 -17.00 15.91
N LEU A 224 -1.87 -16.70 16.38
CA LEU A 224 -3.09 -16.76 15.58
C LEU A 224 -3.09 -15.71 14.46
N ARG A 225 -2.51 -14.52 14.70
CA ARG A 225 -2.32 -13.50 13.66
C ARG A 225 -1.41 -14.01 12.56
N LYS A 226 -0.28 -14.62 12.90
CA LYS A 226 0.66 -15.20 11.93
C LYS A 226 -0.02 -16.30 11.10
N GLU A 227 -0.74 -17.21 11.74
CA GLU A 227 -1.48 -18.29 11.04
C GLU A 227 -2.52 -17.72 10.07
N ARG A 228 -3.36 -16.79 10.55
CA ARG A 228 -4.45 -16.21 9.74
C ARG A 228 -3.95 -15.30 8.63
N GLN A 229 -2.90 -14.52 8.89
CA GLN A 229 -2.26 -13.71 7.86
C GLN A 229 -1.67 -14.60 6.76
N ALA A 230 -0.98 -15.69 7.14
CA ALA A 230 -0.47 -16.65 6.16
C ALA A 230 -1.59 -17.28 5.32
N ALA A 231 -2.73 -17.63 5.91
CA ALA A 231 -3.88 -18.14 5.17
C ALA A 231 -4.47 -17.11 4.20
N ILE A 232 -4.57 -15.83 4.60
CA ILE A 232 -5.00 -14.73 3.74
C ILE A 232 -4.02 -14.53 2.59
N ASP A 233 -2.71 -14.51 2.88
CA ASP A 233 -1.67 -14.30 1.87
C ASP A 233 -1.64 -15.43 0.85
N GLN A 234 -1.79 -16.69 1.30
CA GLN A 234 -1.93 -17.84 0.40
C GLN A 234 -3.16 -17.72 -0.49
N LEU A 235 -4.33 -17.38 0.08
CA LEU A 235 -5.55 -17.21 -0.69
C LEU A 235 -5.39 -16.07 -1.71
N LYS A 236 -4.79 -14.95 -1.29
CA LYS A 236 -4.47 -13.80 -2.12
C LYS A 236 -3.59 -14.19 -3.32
N GLU A 237 -2.51 -14.92 -3.08
CA GLU A 237 -1.62 -15.42 -4.14
C GLU A 237 -2.36 -16.32 -5.12
N VAL A 238 -3.20 -17.23 -4.63
CA VAL A 238 -4.01 -18.13 -5.47
C VAL A 238 -4.99 -17.35 -6.33
N LEU A 239 -5.69 -16.36 -5.77
CA LEU A 239 -6.66 -15.54 -6.50
C LEU A 239 -6.00 -14.69 -7.59
N ILE A 240 -4.84 -14.09 -7.31
CA ILE A 240 -4.04 -13.35 -8.29
C ILE A 240 -3.52 -14.28 -9.40
N SER A 241 -2.98 -15.45 -9.02
CA SER A 241 -2.42 -16.42 -9.97
C SER A 241 -3.49 -16.97 -10.92
N ARG A 242 -4.71 -17.17 -10.42
CA ARG A 242 -5.88 -17.57 -11.21
C ARG A 242 -6.49 -16.42 -12.02
N LYS A 243 -5.92 -15.21 -11.93
CA LYS A 243 -6.43 -13.98 -12.58
C LYS A 243 -7.89 -13.68 -12.22
N MET A 244 -8.32 -14.07 -11.02
CA MET A 244 -9.67 -13.77 -10.53
C MET A 244 -9.76 -12.35 -9.99
N ILE A 245 -8.64 -11.81 -9.50
CA ILE A 245 -8.51 -10.45 -8.97
C ILE A 245 -7.14 -9.90 -9.38
N SER A 246 -7.05 -8.59 -9.64
CA SER A 246 -5.77 -7.91 -9.85
C SER A 246 -5.03 -7.70 -8.52
N LYS A 247 -3.72 -7.48 -8.61
CA LYS A 247 -2.89 -7.19 -7.43
C LYS A 247 -3.38 -5.94 -6.68
N GLU A 248 -3.77 -4.90 -7.42
CA GLU A 248 -4.23 -3.62 -6.86
C GLU A 248 -5.52 -3.75 -6.03
N TYR A 249 -6.44 -4.61 -6.43
CA TYR A 249 -7.67 -4.86 -5.66
C TYR A 249 -7.43 -5.84 -4.53
N ALA A 250 -6.60 -6.86 -4.74
CA ALA A 250 -6.20 -7.79 -3.68
C ALA A 250 -5.43 -7.10 -2.53
N ASP A 251 -4.67 -6.05 -2.83
CA ASP A 251 -3.97 -5.23 -1.84
C ASP A 251 -4.91 -4.34 -1.00
N GLN A 252 -6.16 -4.15 -1.41
CA GLN A 252 -7.19 -3.43 -0.62
C GLN A 252 -7.80 -4.28 0.52
N PHE A 253 -7.44 -5.57 0.63
CA PHE A 253 -7.92 -6.43 1.69
C PHE A 253 -7.49 -5.93 3.08
N VAL A 254 -8.42 -5.90 4.04
CA VAL A 254 -8.16 -5.40 5.40
C VAL A 254 -8.33 -6.51 6.43
N PHE A 255 -7.29 -6.72 7.24
CA PHE A 255 -7.33 -7.66 8.36
C PHE A 255 -8.21 -7.12 9.50
N ASP A 256 -9.18 -7.91 9.96
CA ASP A 256 -10.03 -7.55 11.12
C ASP A 256 -9.44 -8.12 12.43
N GLU A 257 -9.06 -7.25 13.35
CA GLU A 257 -8.54 -7.63 14.69
C GLU A 257 -9.49 -8.53 15.47
N LYS A 258 -10.81 -8.47 15.22
CA LYS A 258 -11.81 -9.35 15.86
C LYS A 258 -11.59 -10.82 15.52
N TRP A 259 -10.86 -11.11 14.45
CA TRP A 259 -10.44 -12.46 14.13
C TRP A 259 -9.53 -13.04 15.22
N LEU A 260 -8.75 -12.22 15.93
CA LEU A 260 -7.86 -12.72 16.98
C LEU A 260 -8.57 -13.05 18.30
N ASN A 261 -9.88 -12.80 18.40
CA ASN A 261 -10.64 -13.09 19.60
C ASN A 261 -10.92 -14.59 19.74
N ALA A 262 -10.85 -15.11 20.97
CA ALA A 262 -11.15 -16.51 21.26
C ALA A 262 -12.56 -16.95 20.85
N SER A 263 -13.51 -16.01 20.77
CA SER A 263 -14.89 -16.26 20.32
C SER A 263 -15.02 -16.41 18.79
N THR A 264 -14.00 -16.03 18.01
CA THR A 264 -14.03 -16.12 16.56
C THR A 264 -13.46 -17.46 16.10
N SER A 265 -14.36 -18.38 15.75
CA SER A 265 -14.00 -19.69 15.20
C SER A 265 -13.27 -19.56 13.85
N LYS A 266 -12.47 -20.58 13.52
CA LYS A 266 -11.77 -20.69 12.24
C LYS A 266 -12.71 -20.57 11.04
N LYS A 267 -13.86 -21.27 11.10
CA LYS A 267 -14.89 -21.21 10.07
C LYS A 267 -15.41 -19.78 9.84
N LYS A 268 -15.73 -19.06 10.91
CA LYS A 268 -16.24 -17.68 10.81
C LYS A 268 -15.19 -16.74 10.20
N PHE A 269 -13.92 -16.97 10.51
CA PHE A 269 -12.82 -16.24 9.89
C PHE A 269 -12.72 -16.52 8.39
N GLU A 270 -12.72 -17.79 7.97
CA GLU A 270 -12.66 -18.19 6.56
C GLU A 270 -13.83 -17.58 5.77
N GLU A 271 -15.06 -17.69 6.27
CA GLU A 271 -16.25 -17.10 5.65
C GLU A 271 -16.14 -15.57 5.48
N GLN A 272 -15.59 -14.86 6.48
CA GLN A 272 -15.44 -13.40 6.42
C GLN A 272 -14.31 -12.97 5.48
N VAL A 273 -13.21 -13.73 5.42
CA VAL A 273 -12.12 -13.52 4.48
C VAL A 273 -12.61 -13.73 3.05
N GLU A 274 -13.31 -14.84 2.79
CA GLU A 274 -13.90 -15.13 1.48
C GLU A 274 -14.91 -14.05 1.07
N ALA A 275 -15.78 -13.63 1.98
CA ALA A 275 -16.74 -12.55 1.71
C ALA A 275 -16.05 -11.24 1.33
N GLN A 276 -14.96 -10.84 2.01
CA GLN A 276 -14.19 -9.65 1.65
C GLN A 276 -13.54 -9.79 0.26
N PHE A 277 -12.89 -10.91 -0.03
CA PHE A 277 -12.30 -11.13 -1.36
C PHE A 277 -13.37 -11.15 -2.46
N ASN A 278 -14.52 -11.77 -2.22
CA ASN A 278 -15.65 -11.77 -3.17
C ASN A 278 -16.17 -10.34 -3.43
N ALA A 279 -16.29 -9.52 -2.39
CA ALA A 279 -16.67 -8.12 -2.55
C ALA A 279 -15.65 -7.33 -3.37
N LEU A 280 -14.35 -7.57 -3.17
CA LEU A 280 -13.29 -6.95 -3.97
C LEU A 280 -13.30 -7.42 -5.43
N MET A 281 -13.56 -8.70 -5.69
CA MET A 281 -13.70 -9.25 -7.04
C MET A 281 -14.91 -8.64 -7.78
N GLU A 282 -16.06 -8.54 -7.12
CA GLU A 282 -17.23 -7.89 -7.72
C GLU A 282 -17.02 -6.40 -7.93
N LYS A 283 -16.28 -5.73 -7.03
CA LYS A 283 -15.88 -4.33 -7.22
C LYS A 283 -15.01 -4.15 -8.46
N GLU A 284 -13.94 -4.94 -8.61
CA GLU A 284 -13.06 -4.86 -9.79
C GLU A 284 -13.82 -5.13 -11.09
N LYS A 285 -14.71 -6.12 -11.08
CA LYS A 285 -15.55 -6.46 -12.22
C LYS A 285 -16.49 -5.31 -12.59
N ASN A 286 -17.12 -4.68 -11.61
CA ASN A 286 -17.98 -3.52 -11.83
C ASN A 286 -17.18 -2.31 -12.35
N ASP A 287 -15.99 -2.05 -11.80
CA ASP A 287 -15.14 -0.95 -12.24
C ASP A 287 -14.66 -1.15 -13.69
N LYS A 288 -14.30 -2.38 -14.07
CA LYS A 288 -14.00 -2.76 -15.47
C LYS A 288 -15.20 -2.57 -16.39
N LEU A 289 -16.39 -3.01 -15.97
CA LEU A 289 -17.62 -2.82 -16.73
C LEU A 289 -17.95 -1.34 -16.92
N ASN A 290 -17.80 -0.54 -15.88
CA ASN A 290 -18.05 0.90 -15.93
C ASN A 290 -17.08 1.60 -16.89
N LEU A 291 -15.80 1.22 -16.89
CA LEU A 291 -14.82 1.72 -17.86
C LEU A 291 -15.18 1.34 -19.31
N GLU A 292 -15.61 0.09 -19.52
CA GLU A 292 -16.07 -0.36 -20.85
C GLU A 292 -17.33 0.39 -21.30
N MET A 293 -18.25 0.66 -20.38
CA MET A 293 -19.45 1.46 -20.67
C MET A 293 -19.08 2.90 -21.03
N VAL A 294 -18.15 3.53 -20.30
CA VAL A 294 -17.64 4.86 -20.64
C VAL A 294 -17.06 4.89 -22.05
N GLU A 295 -16.21 3.92 -22.40
CA GLU A 295 -15.61 3.83 -23.74
C GLU A 295 -16.69 3.67 -24.83
N LYS A 296 -17.66 2.77 -24.61
CA LYS A 296 -18.79 2.58 -25.53
C LYS A 296 -19.64 3.85 -25.66
N THR A 297 -19.85 4.60 -24.58
CA THR A 297 -20.58 5.86 -24.61
C THR A 297 -19.82 6.92 -25.42
N ILE A 298 -18.50 7.04 -25.24
CA ILE A 298 -17.66 7.95 -26.04
C ILE A 298 -17.80 7.63 -27.53
N ILE A 299 -17.60 6.36 -27.90
CA ILE A 299 -17.67 5.90 -29.29
C ILE A 299 -19.06 6.18 -29.88
N ASN A 300 -20.12 5.74 -29.20
CA ASN A 300 -21.49 5.89 -29.70
C ASN A 300 -21.91 7.35 -29.83
N SER A 301 -21.61 8.19 -28.84
CA SER A 301 -21.96 9.61 -28.89
C SER A 301 -21.19 10.33 -30.00
N CYS A 302 -19.89 10.04 -30.19
CA CYS A 302 -19.09 10.59 -31.30
C CYS A 302 -19.63 10.17 -32.67
N LEU A 303 -20.00 8.90 -32.83
CA LEU A 303 -20.58 8.37 -34.07
C LEU A 303 -21.89 9.08 -34.43
N ILE A 304 -22.79 9.27 -33.45
CA ILE A 304 -24.07 9.97 -33.66
C ILE A 304 -23.85 11.45 -34.03
N ALA A 305 -22.85 12.08 -33.42
CA ALA A 305 -22.53 13.48 -33.66
C ALA A 305 -21.67 13.71 -34.92
N ASN A 306 -21.16 12.65 -35.54
CA ASN A 306 -20.18 12.68 -36.64
C ASN A 306 -18.90 13.45 -36.27
N ILE A 307 -18.34 13.14 -35.10
CA ILE A 307 -17.12 13.73 -34.54
C ILE A 307 -16.04 12.64 -34.44
N ASP A 308 -14.77 13.03 -34.63
CA ASP A 308 -13.63 12.14 -34.35
C ASP A 308 -13.52 11.89 -32.83
N GLU A 309 -13.60 10.62 -32.43
CA GLU A 309 -13.45 10.16 -31.05
C GLU A 309 -12.14 10.60 -30.37
N LYS A 310 -11.10 10.90 -31.16
CA LYS A 310 -9.82 11.40 -30.64
C LYS A 310 -9.91 12.79 -30.03
N LEU A 311 -10.98 13.53 -30.29
CA LEU A 311 -11.23 14.84 -29.69
C LEU A 311 -11.69 14.72 -28.23
N ILE A 312 -12.05 13.52 -27.78
CA ILE A 312 -12.51 13.26 -26.42
C ILE A 312 -11.39 12.61 -25.60
N SER A 313 -11.07 13.20 -24.46
CA SER A 313 -10.06 12.67 -23.54
C SER A 313 -10.60 11.49 -22.75
N ARG A 314 -10.13 10.28 -23.06
CA ARG A 314 -10.48 9.06 -22.32
C ARG A 314 -10.00 9.10 -20.87
N GLU A 315 -8.76 9.53 -20.65
CA GLU A 315 -8.14 9.63 -19.32
C GLU A 315 -8.94 10.55 -18.39
N LYS A 316 -9.46 11.68 -18.90
CA LYS A 316 -10.32 12.60 -18.14
C LYS A 316 -11.53 11.88 -17.54
N TYR A 317 -12.24 11.08 -18.34
CA TYR A 317 -13.46 10.40 -17.89
C TYR A 317 -13.18 9.18 -17.03
N GLN A 318 -12.03 8.52 -17.19
CA GLN A 318 -11.59 7.46 -16.26
C GLN A 318 -11.40 8.01 -14.84
N VAL A 319 -10.80 9.19 -14.70
CA VAL A 319 -10.62 9.84 -13.39
C VAL A 319 -11.96 10.29 -12.80
N LEU A 320 -12.82 10.91 -13.62
CA LEU A 320 -14.15 11.37 -13.17
C LEU A 320 -15.08 10.23 -12.76
N LEU A 321 -14.89 9.03 -13.32
CA LEU A 321 -15.69 7.85 -12.97
C LEU A 321 -15.55 7.47 -11.50
N ALA A 322 -14.37 7.64 -10.92
CA ALA A 322 -14.12 7.34 -9.51
C ALA A 322 -14.78 8.35 -8.54
N THR A 323 -15.03 9.59 -8.99
CA THR A 323 -15.55 10.67 -8.12
C THR A 323 -17.04 10.97 -8.33
N GLU A 324 -17.49 11.02 -9.58
CA GLU A 324 -18.85 11.46 -9.96
C GLU A 324 -19.79 10.29 -10.25
N GLY A 325 -19.23 9.10 -10.52
CA GLY A 325 -19.98 7.90 -10.88
C GLY A 325 -20.45 7.87 -12.34
N LEU A 326 -20.82 6.67 -12.79
CA LEU A 326 -21.14 6.39 -14.19
C LEU A 326 -22.23 7.28 -14.79
N PRO A 327 -23.40 7.52 -14.14
CA PRO A 327 -24.47 8.31 -14.74
C PRO A 327 -24.03 9.72 -15.10
N LYS A 328 -23.31 10.40 -14.19
CA LYS A 328 -22.86 11.77 -14.41
C LYS A 328 -21.77 11.83 -15.48
N VAL A 329 -20.85 10.86 -15.49
CA VAL A 329 -19.83 10.75 -16.54
C VAL A 329 -20.45 10.60 -17.93
N THR A 330 -21.49 9.77 -18.08
CA THR A 330 -22.15 9.58 -19.39
C THR A 330 -22.85 10.85 -19.89
N GLU A 331 -23.42 11.65 -18.98
CA GLU A 331 -23.99 12.96 -19.30
C GLU A 331 -22.89 13.93 -19.75
N MET A 332 -21.80 14.05 -18.99
CA MET A 332 -20.67 14.93 -19.32
C MET A 332 -19.99 14.58 -20.65
N ILE A 333 -19.96 13.30 -21.04
CA ILE A 333 -19.48 12.87 -22.36
C ILE A 333 -20.41 13.40 -23.45
N SER A 334 -21.71 13.23 -23.27
CA SER A 334 -22.72 13.66 -24.25
C SER A 334 -22.70 15.18 -24.42
N ASP A 335 -22.58 15.93 -23.32
CA ASP A 335 -22.48 17.39 -23.35
C ASP A 335 -21.21 17.88 -24.07
N GLU A 336 -20.06 17.23 -23.82
CA GLU A 336 -18.81 17.56 -24.48
C GLU A 336 -18.87 17.30 -25.99
N VAL A 337 -19.43 16.14 -26.39
CA VAL A 337 -19.69 15.80 -27.79
C VAL A 337 -20.55 16.87 -28.47
N ASP A 338 -21.67 17.25 -27.85
CA ASP A 338 -22.57 18.27 -28.41
C ASP A 338 -21.91 19.64 -28.51
N ASN A 339 -21.07 20.00 -27.55
CA ASN A 339 -20.30 21.25 -27.60
C ASN A 339 -19.27 21.24 -28.74
N ILE A 340 -18.54 20.14 -28.93
CA ILE A 340 -17.60 19.98 -30.05
C ILE A 340 -18.34 20.04 -31.38
N LYS A 341 -19.54 19.42 -31.48
CA LYS A 341 -20.39 19.49 -32.68
C LYS A 341 -20.78 20.92 -33.03
N LYS A 342 -21.25 21.69 -32.04
CA LYS A 342 -21.65 23.09 -32.23
C LYS A 342 -20.46 23.95 -32.67
N GLN A 343 -19.30 23.74 -32.05
CA GLN A 343 -18.07 24.46 -32.41
C GLN A 343 -17.61 24.11 -33.83
N SER A 344 -17.62 22.84 -34.21
CA SER A 344 -17.20 22.43 -35.56
C SER A 344 -18.13 22.96 -36.65
N GLN A 345 -19.45 22.97 -36.40
CA GLN A 345 -20.43 23.59 -37.30
C GLN A 345 -20.25 25.11 -37.41
N ALA A 346 -19.99 25.80 -36.29
CA ALA A 346 -19.75 27.24 -36.30
C ALA A 346 -18.49 27.60 -37.11
N VAL A 347 -17.40 26.83 -36.95
CA VAL A 347 -16.16 27.02 -37.73
C VAL A 347 -16.39 26.75 -39.22
N ALA A 348 -17.17 25.72 -39.57
CA ALA A 348 -17.52 25.44 -40.96
C ALA A 348 -18.32 26.59 -41.59
N GLN A 349 -19.32 27.13 -40.88
CA GLN A 349 -20.10 28.28 -41.32
C GLN A 349 -19.23 29.54 -41.49
N GLN A 350 -18.30 29.79 -40.57
CA GLN A 350 -17.38 30.92 -40.67
C GLN A 350 -16.46 30.80 -41.89
N LYS A 351 -15.90 29.62 -42.15
CA LYS A 351 -15.08 29.38 -43.35
C LYS A 351 -15.88 29.54 -44.64
N GLU A 352 -17.13 29.08 -44.66
CA GLU A 352 -17.99 29.24 -45.82
C GLU A 352 -18.34 30.71 -46.08
N ALA A 353 -18.63 31.48 -45.01
CA ALA A 353 -18.83 32.92 -45.09
C ALA A 353 -17.56 33.67 -45.56
N GLU A 354 -16.38 33.31 -45.05
CA GLU A 354 -15.10 33.87 -45.52
C GLU A 354 -14.85 33.56 -47.00
N LEU A 355 -15.15 32.34 -47.46
CA LEU A 355 -14.98 31.95 -48.85
C LEU A 355 -15.97 32.69 -49.77
N GLN A 356 -17.22 32.87 -49.34
CA GLN A 356 -18.21 33.68 -50.06
C GLN A 356 -17.75 35.13 -50.17
N HIS A 357 -17.28 35.72 -49.06
CA HIS A 357 -16.73 37.08 -49.07
C HIS A 357 -15.53 37.22 -50.03
N GLN A 358 -14.60 36.26 -50.05
CA GLN A 358 -13.48 36.27 -50.99
C GLN A 358 -13.93 36.18 -52.46
N LYS A 359 -14.95 35.36 -52.76
CA LYS A 359 -15.52 35.26 -54.11
C LYS A 359 -16.17 36.57 -54.55
N GLU A 360 -16.99 37.18 -53.68
CA GLU A 360 -17.62 38.47 -53.95
C GLU A 360 -16.59 39.58 -54.18
N GLU A 361 -15.52 39.61 -53.36
CA GLU A 361 -14.44 40.59 -53.52
C GLU A 361 -13.67 40.40 -54.83
N PHE A 362 -13.43 39.15 -55.26
CA PHE A 362 -12.80 38.85 -56.54
C PHE A 362 -13.67 39.27 -57.73
N GLU A 363 -14.97 38.96 -57.69
CA GLU A 363 -15.91 39.33 -58.75
C GLU A 363 -16.05 40.86 -58.87
N LYS A 364 -16.05 41.58 -57.74
CA LYS A 364 -16.07 43.04 -57.72
C LYS A 364 -14.81 43.63 -58.37
N LYS A 365 -13.63 43.10 -58.05
CA LYS A 365 -12.35 43.50 -58.68
C LYS A 365 -12.34 43.22 -60.18
N GLN A 366 -12.89 42.08 -60.62
CA GLN A 366 -12.99 41.74 -62.04
C GLN A 366 -13.90 42.71 -62.80
N LYS A 367 -15.09 43.03 -62.27
CA LYS A 367 -16.01 44.01 -62.87
C LYS A 367 -15.40 45.41 -62.94
N GLU A 368 -14.65 45.81 -61.92
CA GLU A 368 -13.96 47.11 -61.92
C GLU A 368 -12.84 47.17 -62.97
N ALA A 369 -12.08 46.08 -63.16
CA ALA A 369 -11.09 45.96 -64.22
C ALA A 369 -11.70 45.97 -65.63
N GLU A 370 -12.83 45.29 -65.84
CA GLU A 370 -13.57 45.33 -67.11
C GLU A 370 -14.11 46.74 -67.42
N LEU A 371 -14.61 47.44 -66.41
CA LEU A 371 -15.08 48.82 -66.56
C LEU A 371 -13.92 49.78 -66.88
N GLN A 372 -12.76 49.59 -66.27
CA GLN A 372 -11.54 50.34 -66.65
C GLN A 372 -11.12 50.05 -68.09
N HIS A 373 -11.13 48.79 -68.51
CA HIS A 373 -10.80 48.39 -69.88
C HIS A 373 -11.80 48.98 -70.91
N GLN A 374 -13.09 49.05 -70.59
CA GLN A 374 -14.07 49.73 -71.43
C GLN A 374 -13.81 51.24 -71.54
N LYS A 375 -13.46 51.91 -70.43
CA LYS A 375 -13.09 53.33 -70.45
C LYS A 375 -11.83 53.57 -71.28
N GLU A 376 -10.86 52.67 -71.24
CA GLU A 376 -9.67 52.70 -72.11
C GLU A 376 -10.06 52.52 -73.59
N LEU A 377 -10.95 51.58 -73.92
CA LEU A 377 -11.47 51.37 -75.27
C LEU A 377 -12.26 52.58 -75.80
N GLU A 378 -13.03 53.28 -74.96
CA GLU A 378 -13.72 54.52 -75.34
C GLU A 378 -12.75 55.71 -75.51
N ALA A 379 -11.69 55.79 -74.70
CA ALA A 379 -10.61 56.76 -74.88
C ALA A 379 -9.87 56.51 -76.21
N VAL A 380 -9.65 55.25 -76.59
CA VAL A 380 -9.10 54.86 -77.90
C VAL A 380 -10.06 55.22 -79.03
N LYS A 381 -11.38 55.05 -78.87
CA LYS A 381 -12.39 55.46 -79.88
C LYS A 381 -12.43 56.98 -80.12
N LYS A 382 -12.14 57.81 -79.10
CA LYS A 382 -12.08 59.28 -79.26
C LYS A 382 -10.81 59.77 -79.96
N GLN A 383 -9.78 58.94 -80.12
CA GLN A 383 -8.55 59.29 -80.83
C GLN A 383 -8.53 58.89 -82.32
N VAL A 384 -9.54 58.19 -82.84
CA VAL A 384 -9.55 57.72 -84.24
C VAL A 384 -10.50 58.57 -85.09
N SER A 385 -10.10 59.81 -85.32
CA SER A 385 -10.53 60.60 -86.48
C SER A 385 -9.29 61.21 -87.12
N GLN A 386 -8.40 60.35 -87.60
CA GLN A 386 -7.42 60.61 -88.65
C GLN A 386 -6.59 59.35 -88.89
N THR A 387 -6.21 59.17 -90.16
CA THR A 387 -5.16 58.29 -90.68
C THR A 387 -5.49 56.81 -90.93
N VAL A 388 -5.19 56.43 -92.18
CA VAL A 388 -5.22 55.13 -92.84
C VAL A 388 -3.98 54.32 -92.44
N GLU A 389 -4.06 52.99 -92.65
CA GLU A 389 -2.99 51.97 -92.67
C GLU A 389 -2.52 51.37 -91.33
N ASN A 390 -2.89 50.10 -91.09
CA ASN A 390 -1.94 48.97 -91.01
C ASN A 390 -2.67 47.66 -90.61
N GLN A 391 -2.91 46.78 -91.59
CA GLN A 391 -3.06 45.36 -91.33
C GLN A 391 -1.67 44.72 -91.24
N PRO A 392 -1.41 43.76 -90.33
CA PRO A 392 -0.12 43.09 -90.26
C PRO A 392 0.10 42.27 -91.55
N LYS A 393 1.16 42.61 -92.30
CA LYS A 393 1.63 41.81 -93.44
C LYS A 393 2.20 40.50 -92.91
N TYR A 394 1.60 39.37 -93.30
CA TYR A 394 2.16 38.04 -93.07
C TYR A 394 3.02 37.61 -94.26
N THR A 395 4.16 36.99 -93.98
CA THR A 395 5.08 36.42 -94.96
C THR A 395 4.84 34.91 -95.06
N PRO A 396 4.51 34.34 -96.24
CA PRO A 396 4.27 32.91 -96.40
C PRO A 396 5.58 32.12 -96.46
N ILE A 397 5.73 31.11 -95.61
CA ILE A 397 6.79 30.10 -95.68
C ILE A 397 6.29 28.94 -96.54
N LYS A 398 7.05 28.59 -97.59
CA LYS A 398 6.71 27.53 -98.55
C LYS A 398 7.65 26.33 -98.47
N ARG A 399 7.13 25.12 -98.75
CA ARG A 399 7.88 23.89 -98.99
C ARG A 399 7.46 23.34 -100.36
N GLY A 400 8.30 23.55 -101.38
CA GLY A 400 7.89 23.36 -102.78
C GLY A 400 6.81 24.38 -103.16
N ASP A 401 5.73 23.92 -103.79
CA ASP A 401 4.60 24.78 -104.19
C ASP A 401 3.57 25.03 -103.07
N GLU A 402 3.74 24.40 -101.90
CA GLU A 402 2.80 24.46 -100.78
C GLU A 402 3.24 25.48 -99.72
N THR A 403 2.34 26.39 -99.33
CA THR A 403 2.52 27.27 -98.16
C THR A 403 2.27 26.49 -96.88
N ILE A 404 3.28 26.36 -96.03
CA ILE A 404 3.22 25.57 -94.78
C ILE A 404 3.00 26.42 -93.53
N ALA A 405 3.25 27.73 -93.57
CA ALA A 405 2.93 28.65 -92.49
C ALA A 405 2.90 30.11 -92.99
N ASN A 406 2.14 30.98 -92.33
CA ASN A 406 2.17 32.43 -92.52
C ASN A 406 2.71 33.09 -91.26
N VAL A 407 3.72 33.95 -91.40
CA VAL A 407 4.48 34.47 -90.26
C VAL A 407 4.60 35.98 -90.29
N ASN A 408 4.44 36.64 -89.15
CA ASN A 408 4.84 38.03 -88.95
C ASN A 408 5.77 38.14 -87.73
N ASP A 409 6.18 39.34 -87.37
CA ASP A 409 7.15 39.59 -86.28
C ASP A 409 6.69 39.09 -84.89
N LYS A 410 5.42 38.70 -84.73
CA LYS A 410 4.85 38.23 -83.45
C LYS A 410 4.19 36.85 -83.49
N TYR A 411 3.71 36.39 -84.64
CA TYR A 411 2.84 35.21 -84.74
C TYR A 411 3.21 34.31 -85.92
N ILE A 412 3.15 33.00 -85.66
CA ILE A 412 3.16 31.94 -86.68
C ILE A 412 1.75 31.37 -86.76
N VAL A 413 1.16 31.37 -87.96
CA VAL A 413 -0.18 30.82 -88.21
C VAL A 413 -0.05 29.66 -89.20
N THR A 414 -0.49 28.47 -88.78
CA THR A 414 -0.52 27.26 -89.60
C THR A 414 -1.90 26.64 -89.60
N GLU A 415 -2.34 26.13 -90.75
CA GLU A 415 -3.60 25.39 -90.87
C GLU A 415 -3.36 23.92 -90.51
N ILE A 416 -4.14 23.38 -89.57
CA ILE A 416 -4.05 21.97 -89.18
C ILE A 416 -4.86 21.14 -90.18
N LYS A 417 -4.17 20.36 -91.01
CA LYS A 417 -4.83 19.48 -92.00
C LYS A 417 -5.40 18.23 -91.33
N GLN A 418 -6.61 17.84 -91.72
CA GLN A 418 -7.24 16.58 -91.28
C GLN A 418 -6.63 15.37 -92.02
N THR A 419 -6.61 14.21 -91.35
CA THR A 419 -6.11 12.94 -91.92
C THR A 419 -6.98 12.52 -93.11
N PRO A 420 -6.41 12.28 -94.30
CA PRO A 420 -7.18 11.81 -95.46
C PRO A 420 -7.92 10.49 -95.20
N GLU A 421 -9.14 10.33 -95.72
CA GLU A 421 -10.02 9.16 -95.45
C GLU A 421 -9.34 7.80 -95.71
N LYS A 422 -8.57 7.67 -96.80
CA LYS A 422 -7.80 6.44 -97.14
C LYS A 422 -6.75 6.02 -96.09
N PHE A 423 -6.45 6.90 -95.15
CA PHE A 423 -5.44 6.74 -94.12
C PHE A 423 -6.01 6.86 -92.70
N GLN A 424 -7.34 7.00 -92.53
CA GLN A 424 -7.97 6.98 -91.21
C GLN A 424 -7.72 5.64 -90.49
N GLY A 425 -7.44 5.69 -89.19
CA GLY A 425 -7.25 4.52 -88.33
C GLY A 425 -5.86 3.86 -88.37
N ARG A 426 -4.93 4.32 -89.23
CA ARG A 426 -3.53 3.85 -89.20
C ARG A 426 -2.71 4.71 -88.24
N THR A 427 -1.77 4.10 -87.52
CA THR A 427 -0.85 4.80 -86.62
C THR A 427 0.56 4.85 -87.23
N TRP A 428 1.21 6.01 -87.14
CA TRP A 428 2.61 6.19 -87.54
C TRP A 428 3.40 6.72 -86.36
N LYS A 429 4.59 6.15 -86.16
CA LYS A 429 5.56 6.65 -85.19
C LYS A 429 6.80 7.11 -85.94
N LYS A 430 7.21 8.37 -85.72
CA LYS A 430 8.44 8.94 -86.28
C LYS A 430 9.19 9.66 -85.18
N THR A 431 10.48 9.38 -85.06
CA THR A 431 11.37 10.05 -84.10
C THR A 431 11.99 11.26 -84.78
N PHE A 432 11.99 12.40 -84.10
CA PHE A 432 12.66 13.62 -84.53
C PHE A 432 13.64 14.05 -83.44
N GLU A 433 14.76 14.63 -83.87
CA GLU A 433 15.77 15.21 -82.98
C GLU A 433 15.77 16.72 -83.20
N PHE A 434 15.74 17.48 -82.10
CA PHE A 434 15.72 18.94 -82.11
C PHE A 434 16.88 19.45 -81.24
N GLU A 435 17.70 20.32 -81.82
CA GLU A 435 18.79 21.01 -81.11
C GLU A 435 18.47 22.51 -81.04
N GLY A 436 18.67 23.11 -79.87
CA GLY A 436 18.41 24.54 -79.65
C GLY A 436 18.69 24.96 -78.22
N ASP A 437 18.60 26.26 -77.93
CA ASP A 437 18.68 26.76 -76.57
C ASP A 437 17.47 26.31 -75.72
N LEU A 438 17.62 26.34 -74.39
CA LEU A 438 16.60 25.86 -73.47
C LEU A 438 15.25 26.59 -73.64
N GLY A 439 15.27 27.89 -73.98
CA GLY A 439 14.06 28.67 -74.20
C GLY A 439 13.30 28.22 -75.45
N ALA A 440 14.01 27.98 -76.55
CA ALA A 440 13.45 27.47 -77.79
C ALA A 440 12.85 26.06 -77.60
N LEU A 441 13.54 25.18 -76.86
CA LEU A 441 13.05 23.84 -76.54
C LEU A 441 11.81 23.86 -75.63
N GLN A 442 11.78 24.75 -74.62
CA GLN A 442 10.60 24.94 -73.77
C GLN A 442 9.40 25.51 -74.54
N MET A 443 9.63 26.43 -75.49
CA MET A 443 8.58 26.91 -76.37
C MET A 443 8.04 25.79 -77.27
N LEU A 444 8.92 24.97 -77.85
CA LEU A 444 8.52 23.81 -78.66
C LEU A 444 7.61 22.86 -77.86
N ASN A 445 7.98 22.55 -76.61
CA ASN A 445 7.16 21.72 -75.72
C ASN A 445 5.76 22.33 -75.50
N ARG A 446 5.68 23.63 -75.21
CA ARG A 446 4.38 24.32 -75.06
C ARG A 446 3.52 24.25 -76.33
N TYR A 447 4.14 24.40 -77.51
CA TYR A 447 3.39 24.25 -78.77
C TYR A 447 2.91 22.81 -78.99
N MET A 448 3.72 21.81 -78.65
CA MET A 448 3.32 20.41 -78.74
C MET A 448 2.17 20.07 -77.79
N ASP A 449 2.14 20.65 -76.59
CA ASP A 449 1.02 20.53 -75.64
C ASP A 449 -0.27 21.16 -76.17
N VAL A 450 -0.19 22.34 -76.79
CA VAL A 450 -1.35 22.99 -77.42
C VAL A 450 -1.88 22.13 -78.58
N ILE A 451 -1.00 21.55 -79.40
CA ILE A 451 -1.41 20.65 -80.49
C ILE A 451 -2.09 19.39 -79.93
N LYS A 452 -1.57 18.82 -78.84
CA LYS A 452 -2.18 17.67 -78.15
C LYS A 452 -3.59 17.98 -77.62
N ASN A 453 -3.80 19.20 -77.10
CA ASN A 453 -5.13 19.63 -76.64
C ASN A 453 -6.14 19.78 -77.79
N ILE A 454 -5.69 20.24 -78.97
CA ILE A 454 -6.56 20.43 -80.14
C ILE A 454 -6.77 19.11 -80.89
N ASN A 455 -5.78 18.21 -80.88
CA ASN A 455 -5.86 16.89 -81.49
C ASN A 455 -5.48 15.79 -80.48
N PRO A 456 -6.46 15.22 -79.75
CA PRO A 456 -6.21 14.24 -78.69
C PRO A 456 -5.54 12.95 -79.15
N THR A 457 -5.53 12.67 -80.46
CA THR A 457 -4.85 11.50 -81.04
C THR A 457 -3.35 11.68 -81.23
N PHE A 458 -2.85 12.92 -81.13
CA PHE A 458 -1.44 13.25 -81.19
C PHE A 458 -0.81 13.07 -79.80
N ASN A 459 0.27 12.28 -79.71
CA ASN A 459 1.03 12.12 -78.48
C ASN A 459 2.52 12.26 -78.77
N PHE A 460 3.23 13.00 -77.92
CA PHE A 460 4.67 13.18 -77.97
C PHE A 460 5.29 12.83 -76.62
N GLY A 461 6.56 12.40 -76.63
CA GLY A 461 7.30 12.09 -75.41
C GLY A 461 8.73 12.60 -75.55
N GLU A 462 9.22 13.26 -74.51
CA GLU A 462 10.60 13.72 -74.41
C GLU A 462 11.49 12.54 -73.98
N VAL A 463 12.58 12.32 -74.71
CA VAL A 463 13.61 11.35 -74.32
C VAL A 463 14.86 12.15 -74.00
N LYS A 464 15.30 12.13 -72.73
CA LYS A 464 16.55 12.75 -72.33
C LYS A 464 17.69 11.77 -72.59
N LEU A 465 18.69 12.22 -73.34
CA LEU A 465 19.95 11.50 -73.52
C LEU A 465 20.95 12.07 -72.52
N THR A 466 21.37 11.27 -71.55
CA THR A 466 22.45 11.62 -70.62
C THR A 466 23.72 10.90 -71.03
N GLU A 467 24.79 11.65 -71.26
CA GLU A 467 26.11 11.11 -71.55
C GLU A 467 26.69 10.55 -70.23
N LYS A 468 26.86 9.23 -70.15
CA LYS A 468 27.48 8.55 -69.00
C LYS A 468 28.82 7.98 -69.41
N GLU A 469 29.84 8.27 -68.62
CA GLU A 469 31.16 7.68 -68.73
C GLU A 469 31.13 6.30 -68.06
N LEU A 470 31.33 5.25 -68.85
CA LEU A 470 31.42 3.88 -68.36
C LEU A 470 32.83 3.37 -68.64
N SER A 471 33.49 2.87 -67.59
CA SER A 471 34.78 2.20 -67.71
C SER A 471 34.57 0.79 -68.23
N ASP A 472 35.28 0.43 -69.31
CA ASP A 472 35.38 -0.95 -69.76
C ASP A 472 36.03 -1.80 -68.63
N PRO A 473 35.33 -2.83 -68.12
CA PRO A 473 35.80 -3.59 -66.97
C PRO A 473 37.01 -4.50 -67.27
N GLN A 474 37.34 -4.74 -68.54
CA GLN A 474 38.51 -5.55 -68.92
C GLN A 474 39.73 -4.70 -69.28
N THR A 475 39.53 -3.52 -69.85
CA THR A 475 40.63 -2.66 -70.34
C THR A 475 40.85 -1.41 -69.49
N GLY A 476 39.90 -1.05 -68.62
CA GLY A 476 39.95 0.17 -67.80
C GLY A 476 39.73 1.47 -68.59
N VAL A 477 39.43 1.38 -69.89
CA VAL A 477 39.23 2.53 -70.76
C VAL A 477 37.84 3.11 -70.52
N VAL A 478 37.78 4.40 -70.17
CA VAL A 478 36.52 5.13 -69.96
C VAL A 478 35.98 5.58 -71.31
N ASN A 479 34.84 5.04 -71.71
CA ASN A 479 34.13 5.43 -72.93
C ASN A 479 32.83 6.17 -72.58
N LYS A 480 32.51 7.19 -73.36
CA LYS A 480 31.27 7.97 -73.23
C LYS A 480 30.15 7.29 -73.99
N TYR A 481 29.04 7.01 -73.31
CA TYR A 481 27.84 6.43 -73.91
C TYR A 481 26.64 7.33 -73.66
N ASN A 482 25.87 7.59 -74.72
CA ASN A 482 24.58 8.27 -74.60
C ASN A 482 23.54 7.27 -74.09
N VAL A 483 23.12 7.41 -72.84
CA VAL A 483 22.11 6.56 -72.21
C VAL A 483 20.74 7.22 -72.34
N LYS A 484 19.75 6.47 -72.81
CA LYS A 484 18.35 6.91 -72.87
C LYS A 484 17.74 6.84 -71.46
N GLU A 485 17.43 7.97 -70.86
CA GLU A 485 16.53 8.03 -69.71
C GLU A 485 15.10 8.20 -70.25
N ILE A 486 14.31 7.14 -70.12
CA ILE A 486 12.88 7.16 -70.37
C ILE A 486 12.24 7.62 -69.06
N ASN A 487 11.63 8.81 -69.06
CA ASN A 487 10.77 9.26 -67.95
C ASN A 487 9.36 8.67 -68.07
#